data_AF-A0A9E3CNY8-F1
#
_entry.id   AF-A0A9E3CNY8-F1
#
_cell.length_a   1.000
_cell.length_b   1.000
_cell.length_c   1.000
_cell.angle_alpha   90.00
_cell.angle_beta   90.00
_cell.angle_gamma   90.00
#
_symmetry.space_group_name_H-M   'P 1'
#
loop_
_entity.id
_entity.type
_entity.pdbx_description
1 polymer ?
#
loop_
_entity_poly.entity_id
_entity_poly.type
_entity_poly.pdbx_seq_one_letter_code
_entity_poly.pdbx_strand_id
1 'polypeptide(L)'
;MNSPTKHVTSDANSLEVTQREPRDGGRLIVLTAPLTEAIDHAGYFIQMALASLPVWMEGVINRKYPGWREVERNDDGSARYMPAGVRVVEKSLLREYLSGDVVACYPDDLDRFVGPRTRVVAVSTHNPLGVTFAAGVYTSIFGSSKMPINSHYSRELFARIKASPYR
;
A
#
# COMPACT_ATOMS: atom_id res chain seq x y z
N MET A 1 25.70 -9.98 -54.51
CA MET A 1 24.46 -9.34 -54.03
C MET A 1 24.39 -9.58 -52.53
N ASN A 2 24.93 -8.65 -51.74
CA ASN A 2 24.88 -8.69 -50.28
C ASN A 2 23.77 -7.75 -49.81
N SER A 3 22.67 -8.30 -49.29
CA SER A 3 21.66 -7.55 -48.55
C SER A 3 22.12 -7.33 -47.12
N PRO A 4 22.16 -6.09 -46.59
CA PRO A 4 22.40 -5.85 -45.18
C PRO A 4 21.12 -6.07 -44.37
N THR A 5 21.19 -6.97 -43.40
CA THR A 5 20.19 -7.23 -42.36
C THR A 5 20.00 -5.96 -41.52
N LYS A 6 18.80 -5.37 -41.55
CA LYS A 6 18.43 -4.27 -40.65
C LYS A 6 18.21 -4.83 -39.25
N HIS A 7 19.09 -4.48 -38.31
CA HIS A 7 18.82 -4.63 -36.89
C HIS A 7 17.65 -3.71 -36.51
N VAL A 8 16.51 -4.32 -36.20
CA VAL A 8 15.40 -3.65 -35.51
C VAL A 8 15.74 -3.67 -34.03
N THR A 9 16.21 -2.53 -33.52
CA THR A 9 16.26 -2.27 -32.08
C THR A 9 14.82 -2.12 -31.59
N SER A 10 14.37 -3.06 -30.76
CA SER A 10 13.09 -2.96 -30.07
C SER A 10 13.23 -1.97 -28.92
N ASP A 11 12.72 -0.77 -29.10
CA ASP A 11 12.53 0.19 -28.01
C ASP A 11 11.51 -0.36 -27.03
N ALA A 12 12.02 -0.92 -25.93
CA ALA A 12 11.22 -1.32 -24.78
C ALA A 12 10.74 -0.03 -24.08
N ASN A 13 9.52 0.37 -24.44
CA ASN A 13 8.79 1.46 -23.82
C ASN A 13 8.55 1.14 -22.33
N SER A 14 9.46 1.60 -21.47
CA SER A 14 9.26 1.62 -20.03
C SER A 14 8.16 2.62 -19.73
N LEU A 15 7.04 2.14 -19.20
CA LEU A 15 5.98 2.98 -18.65
C LEU A 15 6.56 3.78 -17.49
N GLU A 16 7.02 4.99 -17.76
CA GLU A 16 7.26 5.99 -16.72
C GLU A 16 5.91 6.25 -16.05
N VAL A 17 5.73 5.72 -14.85
CA VAL A 17 4.72 6.24 -13.92
C VAL A 17 5.17 7.66 -13.61
N THR A 18 4.63 8.63 -14.35
CA THR A 18 4.87 10.05 -14.10
C THR A 18 4.26 10.38 -12.73
N GLN A 19 5.07 10.25 -11.67
CA GLN A 19 4.73 10.68 -10.32
C GLN A 19 4.42 12.17 -10.40
N ARG A 20 3.13 12.53 -10.39
CA ARG A 20 2.71 13.92 -10.45
C ARG A 20 2.79 14.48 -9.03
N GLU A 21 3.71 15.41 -8.81
CA GLU A 21 3.86 16.08 -7.53
C GLU A 21 2.52 16.65 -7.02
N PRO A 22 2.21 16.54 -5.71
CA PRO A 22 1.04 17.19 -5.15
C PRO A 22 1.09 18.70 -5.38
N ARG A 23 -0.03 19.30 -5.81
CA ARG A 23 -0.10 20.73 -6.16
C ARG A 23 0.27 21.67 -5.00
N ASP A 24 0.10 21.23 -3.76
CA ASP A 24 0.41 21.97 -2.53
C ASP A 24 1.74 21.54 -1.87
N GLY A 25 2.56 20.75 -2.58
CA GLY A 25 3.83 20.24 -2.08
C GLY A 25 3.71 19.07 -1.09
N GLY A 26 2.52 18.49 -0.93
CA GLY A 26 2.26 17.35 -0.06
C GLY A 26 1.90 17.78 1.36
N ARG A 27 1.64 16.83 2.26
CA ARG A 27 1.30 17.05 3.68
C ARG A 27 2.55 16.93 4.54
N LEU A 28 2.59 17.65 5.66
CA LEU A 28 3.74 17.63 6.58
C LEU A 28 3.93 16.24 7.19
N ILE A 29 2.83 15.63 7.63
CA ILE A 29 2.77 14.29 8.24
C ILE A 29 1.76 13.44 7.47
N VAL A 30 2.26 12.36 6.87
CA VAL A 30 1.44 11.36 6.16
C VAL A 30 1.37 10.09 6.99
N LEU A 31 0.17 9.64 7.30
CA LEU A 31 -0.11 8.39 8.00
C LEU A 31 -0.66 7.37 7.00
N THR A 32 -0.18 6.13 7.07
CA THR A 32 -0.63 5.07 6.17
C THR A 32 -0.47 3.69 6.80
N ALA A 33 -1.02 2.67 6.14
CA ALA A 33 -0.95 1.27 6.55
C ALA A 33 -1.04 0.37 5.30
N PRO A 34 -0.57 -0.89 5.36
CA PRO A 34 -0.78 -1.85 4.28
C PRO A 34 -2.26 -1.98 3.93
N LEU A 35 -2.60 -2.12 2.64
CA LEU A 35 -3.98 -2.22 2.18
C LEU A 35 -4.75 -3.30 2.94
N THR A 36 -4.13 -4.46 3.12
CA THR A 36 -4.66 -5.63 3.84
C THR A 36 -5.00 -5.36 5.31
N GLU A 37 -4.40 -4.34 5.92
CA GLU A 37 -4.67 -3.91 7.29
C GLU A 37 -5.66 -2.73 7.35
N ALA A 38 -5.95 -2.07 6.23
CA ALA A 38 -6.81 -0.89 6.13
C ALA A 38 -8.21 -1.15 5.56
N ILE A 39 -8.49 -2.37 5.09
CA ILE A 39 -9.82 -2.77 4.62
C ILE A 39 -10.78 -3.01 5.80
N ASP A 40 -11.99 -2.44 5.72
CA ASP A 40 -13.00 -2.50 6.81
C ASP A 40 -14.32 -3.17 6.39
N HIS A 41 -14.61 -3.23 5.09
CA HIS A 41 -15.91 -3.64 4.56
C HIS A 41 -16.08 -5.14 4.32
N ALA A 42 -14.99 -5.90 4.27
CA ALA A 42 -15.04 -7.30 3.84
C ALA A 42 -15.04 -8.33 5.02
N GLY A 43 -15.15 -7.84 6.25
CA GLY A 43 -15.41 -8.62 7.47
C GLY A 43 -14.19 -9.35 8.04
N TYR A 44 -14.35 -9.98 9.21
CA TYR A 44 -13.22 -10.62 9.91
C TYR A 44 -12.58 -11.79 9.12
N PHE A 45 -13.37 -12.52 8.33
CA PHE A 45 -12.88 -13.68 7.58
C PHE A 45 -11.85 -13.31 6.53
N ILE A 46 -12.08 -12.24 5.76
CA ILE A 46 -11.11 -11.84 4.74
C ILE A 46 -9.83 -11.32 5.40
N GLN A 47 -9.93 -10.59 6.52
CA GLN A 47 -8.77 -10.05 7.22
C GLN A 47 -7.88 -11.19 7.73
N MET A 48 -8.48 -12.22 8.32
CA MET A 48 -7.75 -13.43 8.73
C MET A 48 -7.12 -14.15 7.54
N ALA A 49 -7.83 -14.23 6.41
CA ALA A 49 -7.31 -14.85 5.20
C ALA A 49 -6.11 -14.07 4.61
N LEU A 50 -6.22 -12.75 4.48
CA LEU A 50 -5.15 -11.89 3.98
C LEU A 50 -3.92 -11.90 4.91
N ALA A 51 -4.14 -12.02 6.23
CA ALA A 51 -3.08 -12.12 7.21
C ALA A 51 -2.25 -13.41 7.10
N SER A 52 -2.83 -14.50 6.60
CA SER A 52 -2.27 -15.85 6.79
C SER A 52 -2.12 -16.70 5.54
N LEU A 53 -2.90 -16.45 4.48
CA LEU A 53 -2.80 -17.21 3.25
C LEU A 53 -1.55 -16.80 2.45
N PRO A 54 -0.91 -17.75 1.75
CA PRO A 54 0.22 -17.45 0.88
C PRO A 54 -0.23 -16.64 -0.34
N VAL A 55 0.65 -15.75 -0.81
CA VAL A 55 0.32 -14.78 -1.89
C VAL A 55 -0.22 -15.42 -3.16
N TRP A 56 0.24 -16.62 -3.52
CA TRP A 56 -0.24 -17.33 -4.72
C TRP A 56 -1.74 -17.70 -4.64
N MET A 57 -2.33 -17.73 -3.44
CA MET A 57 -3.77 -17.96 -3.22
C MET A 57 -4.62 -16.69 -3.30
N GLU A 58 -4.03 -15.52 -3.55
CA GLU A 58 -4.77 -14.26 -3.68
C GLU A 58 -5.89 -14.34 -4.73
N GLY A 59 -5.71 -15.12 -5.81
CA GLY A 59 -6.76 -15.36 -6.80
C GLY A 59 -8.05 -15.97 -6.23
N VAL A 60 -7.96 -16.73 -5.13
CA VAL A 60 -9.12 -17.25 -4.40
C VAL A 60 -9.86 -16.12 -3.69
N ILE A 61 -9.11 -15.19 -3.09
CA ILE A 61 -9.68 -13.99 -2.44
C ILE A 61 -10.35 -13.10 -3.49
N ASN A 62 -9.69 -12.84 -4.61
CA ASN A 62 -10.24 -12.03 -5.70
C ASN A 62 -11.56 -12.61 -6.23
N ARG A 63 -11.69 -13.94 -6.31
CA ARG A 63 -12.91 -14.59 -6.78
C ARG A 63 -14.05 -14.53 -5.75
N LYS A 64 -13.72 -14.71 -4.47
CA LYS A 64 -14.72 -14.75 -3.39
C LYS A 64 -15.16 -13.35 -2.94
N TYR A 65 -14.26 -12.37 -3.03
CA TYR A 65 -14.46 -11.00 -2.57
C TYR A 65 -13.99 -9.99 -3.64
N PRO A 66 -14.63 -9.91 -4.82
CA PRO A 66 -14.11 -9.12 -5.95
C PRO A 66 -13.84 -7.64 -5.64
N GLY A 67 -14.65 -7.02 -4.77
CA GLY A 67 -14.47 -5.62 -4.35
C GLY A 67 -13.58 -5.41 -3.11
N TRP A 68 -12.77 -6.39 -2.70
CA TRP A 68 -12.03 -6.26 -1.42
C TRP A 68 -11.00 -5.13 -1.39
N ARG A 69 -10.51 -4.70 -2.56
CA ARG A 69 -9.60 -3.55 -2.70
C ARG A 69 -10.31 -2.22 -2.87
N GLU A 70 -11.63 -2.22 -3.01
CA GLU A 70 -12.42 -1.00 -3.14
C GLU A 70 -12.48 -0.33 -1.76
N VAL A 71 -11.79 0.81 -1.64
CA VAL A 71 -11.69 1.55 -0.39
C VAL A 71 -12.35 2.92 -0.51
N GLU A 72 -13.03 3.34 0.55
CA GLU A 72 -13.74 4.61 0.59
C GLU A 72 -12.81 5.77 0.94
N ARG A 73 -12.91 6.86 0.20
CA ARG A 73 -12.14 8.08 0.41
C ARG A 73 -13.08 9.22 0.81
N ASN A 74 -12.56 10.17 1.58
CA ASN A 74 -13.24 11.44 1.81
C ASN A 74 -13.12 12.32 0.54
N ASP A 75 -13.84 13.45 0.50
CA ASP A 75 -13.86 14.36 -0.65
C ASP A 75 -12.48 14.92 -1.00
N ASP A 76 -11.60 15.08 -0.01
CA ASP A 76 -10.21 15.51 -0.19
C ASP A 76 -9.27 14.39 -0.66
N GLY A 77 -9.79 13.17 -0.82
CA GLY A 77 -9.06 11.97 -1.20
C GLY A 77 -8.34 11.27 -0.05
N SER A 78 -8.43 11.78 1.18
CA SER A 78 -7.91 11.08 2.36
C SER A 78 -8.69 9.78 2.59
N ALA A 79 -8.07 8.83 3.29
CA ALA A 79 -8.74 7.57 3.59
C ALA A 79 -9.95 7.82 4.49
N ARG A 80 -11.08 7.14 4.23
CA ARG A 80 -12.23 7.15 5.15
C ARG A 80 -12.07 6.16 6.29
N TYR A 81 -11.45 5.01 6.03
CA TYR A 81 -11.15 3.97 7.02
C TYR A 81 -9.65 3.74 7.15
N MET A 82 -9.19 3.44 8.37
CA MET A 82 -7.79 3.19 8.70
C MET A 82 -7.73 2.45 10.04
N PRO A 83 -6.67 1.67 10.36
CA PRO A 83 -6.55 1.02 11.67
C PRO A 83 -6.82 1.99 12.82
N ALA A 84 -7.54 1.53 13.85
CA ALA A 84 -7.97 2.38 14.96
C ALA A 84 -6.80 3.13 15.61
N GLY A 85 -5.63 2.47 15.75
CA GLY A 85 -4.41 3.10 16.26
C GLY A 85 -3.93 4.28 15.41
N VAL A 86 -4.03 4.18 14.08
CA VAL A 86 -3.70 5.30 13.16
C VAL A 86 -4.66 6.46 13.36
N ARG A 87 -5.96 6.19 13.54
CA ARG A 87 -6.96 7.25 13.79
C ARG A 87 -6.75 7.94 15.13
N VAL A 88 -6.35 7.20 16.16
CA VAL A 88 -5.99 7.79 17.46
C VAL A 88 -4.76 8.69 17.33
N VAL A 89 -3.73 8.25 16.61
CA VAL A 89 -2.53 9.06 16.33
C VAL A 89 -2.88 10.30 15.53
N GLU A 90 -3.66 10.17 14.46
CA GLU A 90 -4.15 11.29 13.64
C GLU A 90 -4.87 12.33 14.49
N LYS A 91 -5.84 11.91 15.31
CA LYS A 91 -6.57 12.83 16.21
C LYS A 91 -5.69 13.46 17.28
N SER A 92 -4.62 12.79 17.69
CA SER A 92 -3.66 13.35 18.65
C SER A 92 -2.77 14.40 17.99
N LEU A 93 -2.28 14.15 16.78
CA LEU A 93 -1.49 15.11 16.01
C LEU A 93 -2.30 16.36 15.66
N LEU A 94 -3.58 16.21 15.31
CA LEU A 94 -4.47 17.34 15.02
C LEU A 94 -4.75 18.27 16.22
N ARG A 95 -4.25 17.95 17.43
CA ARG A 95 -4.26 18.88 18.58
C ARG A 95 -3.12 19.89 18.52
N GLU A 96 -2.02 19.55 17.83
CA GLU A 96 -0.78 20.32 17.77
C GLU A 96 -0.48 20.86 16.36
N TYR A 97 -1.06 20.26 15.32
CA TYR A 97 -0.82 20.58 13.92
C TYR A 97 -2.11 21.02 13.22
N LEU A 98 -1.97 21.80 12.15
CA LEU A 98 -3.10 22.23 11.34
C LEU A 98 -3.73 21.03 10.61
N SER A 99 -5.04 21.09 10.35
CA SER A 99 -5.75 20.05 9.61
C SER A 99 -5.20 19.81 8.20
N GLY A 100 -4.62 20.84 7.57
CA GLY A 100 -3.98 20.74 6.25
C GLY A 100 -2.56 20.17 6.28
N ASP A 101 -2.00 19.88 7.46
CA ASP A 101 -0.64 19.36 7.64
C ASP A 101 -0.59 17.85 7.88
N VAL A 102 -1.69 17.25 8.36
CA VAL A 102 -1.77 15.83 8.71
C VAL A 102 -2.77 15.15 7.80
N VAL A 103 -2.44 13.96 7.27
CA VAL A 103 -3.39 13.14 6.51
C VAL A 103 -3.21 11.66 6.79
N ALA A 104 -4.30 10.92 6.87
CA ALA A 104 -4.28 9.46 6.69
C ALA A 104 -4.69 9.09 5.26
N CYS A 105 -3.89 8.26 4.58
CA CYS A 105 -4.14 7.86 3.20
C CYS A 105 -3.86 6.36 2.97
N TYR A 106 -4.53 5.79 1.96
CA TYR A 106 -4.25 4.44 1.50
C TYR A 106 -2.90 4.38 0.76
N PRO A 107 -2.23 3.21 0.71
CA PRO A 107 -0.93 3.05 0.08
C PRO A 107 -0.89 3.57 -1.36
N ASP A 108 -1.97 3.34 -2.12
CA ASP A 108 -2.09 3.76 -3.52
C ASP A 108 -2.26 5.26 -3.70
N ASP A 109 -2.61 6.00 -2.65
CA ASP A 109 -2.78 7.46 -2.68
C ASP A 109 -1.55 8.21 -2.16
N LEU A 110 -0.47 7.53 -1.77
CA LEU A 110 0.72 8.16 -1.19
C LEU A 110 1.29 9.31 -2.05
N ASP A 111 1.35 9.12 -3.37
CA ASP A 111 1.85 10.09 -4.35
C ASP A 111 1.02 11.37 -4.41
N ARG A 112 -0.23 11.35 -3.91
CA ARG A 112 -1.08 12.54 -3.80
C ARG A 112 -0.75 13.40 -2.59
N PHE A 113 -0.08 12.84 -1.59
CA PHE A 113 0.15 13.48 -0.30
C PHE A 113 1.62 13.57 0.12
N VAL A 114 2.51 12.79 -0.47
CA VAL A 114 3.95 12.87 -0.23
C VAL A 114 4.58 13.81 -1.25
N GLY A 115 5.23 14.88 -0.76
CA GLY A 115 5.86 15.90 -1.60
C GLY A 115 7.00 16.63 -0.87
N PRO A 116 7.58 17.69 -1.47
CA PRO A 116 8.72 18.43 -0.89
C PRO A 116 8.50 18.99 0.53
N ARG A 117 7.24 19.24 0.92
CA ARG A 117 6.86 19.70 2.26
C ARG A 117 6.81 18.56 3.29
N THR A 118 6.68 17.32 2.84
CA THR A 118 6.58 16.15 3.74
C THR A 118 7.84 16.02 4.60
N ARG A 119 7.63 15.74 5.88
CA ARG A 119 8.70 15.51 6.87
C ARG A 119 8.60 14.15 7.52
N VAL A 120 7.39 13.58 7.59
CA VAL A 120 7.16 12.28 8.20
C VAL A 120 6.18 11.49 7.35
N VAL A 121 6.56 10.26 7.00
CA VAL A 121 5.64 9.21 6.54
C VAL A 121 5.61 8.12 7.60
N ALA A 122 4.54 8.09 8.40
CA ALA A 122 4.35 7.11 9.45
C ALA A 122 3.53 5.92 8.92
N VAL A 123 4.08 4.72 9.08
CA VAL A 123 3.45 3.48 8.61
C VAL A 123 3.04 2.65 9.82
N SER A 124 1.74 2.38 9.95
CA SER A 124 1.26 1.36 10.88
C SER A 124 1.35 -0.01 10.24
N THR A 125 1.95 -0.97 10.94
CA THR A 125 2.03 -2.36 10.49
C THR A 125 1.81 -3.29 11.67
N HIS A 126 0.95 -4.29 11.51
CA HIS A 126 0.75 -5.32 12.51
C HIS A 126 1.71 -6.51 12.29
N ASN A 127 1.85 -6.99 11.06
CA ASN A 127 2.72 -8.13 10.74
C ASN A 127 3.37 -7.99 9.35
N PRO A 128 4.29 -7.02 9.17
CA PRO A 128 4.84 -6.71 7.86
C PRO A 128 5.75 -7.82 7.31
N LEU A 129 6.37 -8.60 8.20
CA LEU A 129 7.25 -9.71 7.84
C LEU A 129 6.49 -11.02 7.56
N GLY A 130 5.23 -11.12 7.99
CA GLY A 130 4.46 -12.35 7.80
C GLY A 130 4.89 -13.51 8.69
N VAL A 131 5.56 -13.26 9.82
CA VAL A 131 6.23 -14.28 10.65
C VAL A 131 5.45 -14.70 11.90
N THR A 132 4.25 -14.17 12.11
CA THR A 132 3.36 -14.63 13.20
C THR A 132 2.97 -16.09 13.02
N PHE A 133 2.63 -16.77 14.11
CA PHE A 133 2.35 -18.21 14.10
C PHE A 133 1.33 -18.62 13.03
N ALA A 134 0.17 -17.96 12.99
CA ALA A 134 -0.86 -18.26 11.99
C ALA A 134 -0.35 -18.04 10.56
N ALA A 135 0.35 -16.93 10.32
CA ALA A 135 0.92 -16.64 9.02
C ALA A 135 1.95 -17.70 8.60
N GLY A 136 2.86 -18.09 9.50
CA GLY A 136 3.85 -19.14 9.24
C GLY A 136 3.23 -20.51 9.01
N VAL A 137 2.24 -20.91 9.82
CA VAL A 137 1.59 -22.23 9.73
C VAL A 137 0.80 -22.35 8.43
N TYR A 138 -0.11 -21.41 8.15
CA TYR A 138 -0.96 -21.50 6.96
C TYR A 138 -0.15 -21.37 5.66
N THR A 139 0.85 -20.49 5.61
CA THR A 139 1.73 -20.43 4.44
C THR A 139 2.57 -21.69 4.26
N SER A 140 3.00 -22.34 5.34
CA SER A 140 3.81 -23.58 5.27
C SER A 140 2.98 -24.82 4.91
N ILE A 141 1.73 -24.91 5.38
CA ILE A 141 0.82 -26.01 5.01
C ILE A 141 0.48 -25.94 3.51
N PHE A 142 0.29 -24.72 2.99
CA PHE A 142 -0.21 -24.51 1.64
C PHE A 142 0.88 -24.11 0.62
N GLY A 143 2.17 -24.05 0.93
CA GLY A 143 3.16 -23.70 -0.11
C GLY A 143 4.63 -23.80 0.24
N SER A 144 5.47 -23.91 -0.80
CA SER A 144 6.93 -23.80 -0.73
C SER A 144 7.39 -22.33 -0.62
N SER A 145 6.61 -21.39 -1.15
CA SER A 145 6.78 -19.94 -0.94
C SER A 145 5.98 -19.50 0.29
N LYS A 146 6.72 -19.08 1.32
CA LYS A 146 6.20 -18.78 2.67
C LYS A 146 5.65 -17.36 2.83
N MET A 147 5.50 -16.58 1.76
CA MET A 147 5.11 -15.17 1.90
C MET A 147 3.59 -15.02 2.02
N PRO A 148 3.07 -14.52 3.16
CA PRO A 148 1.65 -14.23 3.30
C PRO A 148 1.24 -13.00 2.47
N ILE A 149 -0.04 -12.92 2.09
CA ILE A 149 -0.59 -11.77 1.35
C ILE A 149 -0.32 -10.45 2.09
N ASN A 150 -0.50 -10.39 3.42
CA ASN A 150 -0.19 -9.18 4.21
C ASN A 150 1.27 -8.72 4.08
N SER A 151 2.22 -9.68 4.07
CA SER A 151 3.64 -9.34 3.92
C SER A 151 3.94 -8.81 2.52
N HIS A 152 3.29 -9.36 1.49
CA HIS A 152 3.37 -8.84 0.14
C HIS A 152 2.93 -7.37 0.06
N TYR A 153 1.71 -7.06 0.53
CA TYR A 153 1.19 -5.69 0.52
C TYR A 153 1.97 -4.72 1.41
N SER A 154 2.53 -5.21 2.52
CA SER A 154 3.45 -4.42 3.35
C SER A 154 4.72 -4.06 2.57
N ARG A 155 5.31 -5.03 1.86
CA ARG A 155 6.50 -4.80 1.03
C ARG A 155 6.22 -3.83 -0.11
N GLU A 156 5.06 -3.93 -0.75
CA GLU A 156 4.65 -2.99 -1.80
C GLU A 156 4.53 -1.57 -1.27
N LEU A 157 3.87 -1.37 -0.12
CA LEU A 157 3.79 -0.07 0.55
C LEU A 157 5.18 0.51 0.82
N PHE A 158 6.07 -0.26 1.45
CA PHE A 158 7.43 0.22 1.72
C PHE A 158 8.25 0.47 0.44
N ALA A 159 8.05 -0.32 -0.61
CA ALA A 159 8.69 -0.08 -1.90
C ALA A 159 8.20 1.24 -2.53
N ARG A 160 6.90 1.53 -2.45
CA ARG A 160 6.29 2.78 -2.93
C ARG A 160 6.85 4.00 -2.20
N ILE A 161 6.98 3.92 -0.88
CA ILE A 161 7.63 4.98 -0.07
C ILE A 161 9.10 5.14 -0.50
N LYS A 162 9.84 4.04 -0.67
CA LYS A 162 11.26 4.09 -1.10
C LYS A 162 11.45 4.67 -2.50
N ALA A 163 10.49 4.47 -3.39
CA ALA A 163 10.54 5.00 -4.75
C ALA A 163 10.27 6.51 -4.81
N SER A 164 9.64 7.09 -3.79
CA SER A 164 9.41 8.54 -3.72
C SER A 164 10.73 9.31 -3.62
N PRO A 165 10.91 10.40 -4.41
CA PRO A 165 12.06 11.29 -4.27
C PRO A 165 12.00 12.20 -3.03
N TYR A 166 10.85 12.24 -2.34
CA TYR A 166 10.63 13.07 -1.13
C TYR A 166 10.62 12.25 0.17
N ARG A 167 11.31 11.10 0.18
CA ARG A 167 11.43 10.24 1.35
C ARG A 167 12.55 10.66 2.29
#